data_AF-A0A931QY34-F1
#
_entry.id   AF-A0A931QY34-F1
#
_cell.length_a   1.000
_cell.length_b   1.000
_cell.length_c   1.000
_cell.angle_alpha   90.00
_cell.angle_beta   90.00
_cell.angle_gamma   90.00
#
_symmetry.space_group_name_H-M   'P 1'
#
loop_
_entity.id
_entity.type
_entity.pdbx_description
1 polymer ?
#
loop_
_entity_poly.entity_id
_entity_poly.type
_entity_poly.pdbx_seq_one_letter_code
_entity_poly.pdbx_strand_id
1 'polypeptide(L)'
;MSEGAPGNDLEILLDAETLDRRVAELGHEISADYRGRPLRLVGILKGSWVFMASLARRLELDVTVDFLGVASYDRSTEPTGEVRITKDLDHSIEGLDVLVAEDILDTGRTFEHILGVLSAHRPRSLKTVALLDKPSRRVCPVKADYVGFTVPDVFV
;
A
#
# COMPACT_ATOMS: atom_id res chain seq x y z
N MET A 1 24.49 8.02 -39.31
CA MET A 1 24.86 6.83 -38.51
C MET A 1 24.12 6.97 -37.20
N SER A 2 23.31 5.97 -36.87
CA SER A 2 22.36 6.01 -35.76
C SER A 2 23.01 5.55 -34.46
N GLU A 3 22.70 6.22 -33.36
CA GLU A 3 22.65 5.58 -32.04
C GLU A 3 21.29 5.94 -31.44
N GLY A 4 20.31 5.07 -31.69
CA GLY A 4 19.00 5.14 -31.05
C GLY A 4 19.14 4.73 -29.60
N ALA A 5 18.50 5.50 -28.70
CA ALA A 5 18.31 5.10 -27.32
C ALA A 5 17.65 3.71 -27.26
N PRO A 6 18.00 2.85 -26.28
CA PRO A 6 17.41 1.52 -26.16
C PRO A 6 15.88 1.64 -26.13
N GLY A 7 15.22 0.89 -27.02
CA GLY A 7 13.77 0.86 -27.16
C GLY A 7 13.11 0.49 -25.84
N ASN A 8 12.30 1.40 -25.33
CA ASN A 8 11.54 1.23 -24.11
C ASN A 8 10.21 0.56 -24.47
N ASP A 9 10.24 -0.73 -24.83
CA ASP A 9 9.03 -1.52 -25.07
C ASP A 9 8.39 -1.89 -23.72
N LEU A 10 7.83 -0.87 -23.04
CA LEU A 10 7.02 -1.08 -21.85
C LEU A 10 5.65 -1.62 -22.27
N GLU A 11 5.32 -2.83 -21.81
CA GLU A 11 3.99 -3.41 -21.99
C GLU A 11 3.02 -2.86 -20.92
N ILE A 12 1.80 -2.54 -21.34
CA ILE A 12 0.75 -2.14 -20.40
C ILE A 12 0.24 -3.39 -19.69
N LEU A 13 0.66 -3.59 -18.44
CA LEU A 13 0.16 -4.68 -17.60
C LEU A 13 -1.28 -4.45 -17.13
N LEU A 14 -1.60 -3.21 -16.75
CA LEU A 14 -2.92 -2.79 -16.27
C LEU A 14 -3.24 -1.42 -16.88
N ASP A 15 -4.30 -1.34 -17.67
CA ASP A 15 -4.76 -0.07 -18.23
C ASP A 15 -5.50 0.78 -17.19
N ALA A 16 -5.73 2.05 -17.52
CA ALA A 16 -6.35 3.01 -16.62
C ALA A 16 -7.79 2.62 -16.25
N GLU A 17 -8.57 2.07 -17.18
CA GLU A 17 -9.96 1.66 -16.93
C GLU A 17 -10.03 0.45 -15.98
N THR A 18 -9.12 -0.50 -16.16
CA THR A 18 -8.97 -1.68 -15.30
C THR A 18 -8.60 -1.27 -13.88
N LEU A 19 -7.61 -0.38 -13.73
CA LEU A 19 -7.22 0.18 -12.44
C LEU A 19 -8.41 0.90 -11.79
N ASP A 20 -9.08 1.76 -12.53
CA ASP A 20 -10.18 2.57 -12.03
C ASP A 20 -11.35 1.69 -11.54
N ARG A 21 -11.78 0.73 -12.37
CA ARG A 21 -12.82 -0.24 -12.00
C ARG A 21 -12.46 -1.02 -10.74
N ARG A 22 -11.23 -1.55 -10.66
CA ARG A 22 -10.85 -2.37 -9.49
C ARG A 22 -10.78 -1.54 -8.21
N VAL A 23 -10.27 -0.31 -8.29
CA VAL A 23 -10.25 0.58 -7.13
C VAL A 23 -11.67 0.96 -6.70
N ALA A 24 -12.64 1.04 -7.62
CA ALA A 24 -14.06 1.24 -7.28
C ALA A 24 -14.64 0.04 -6.51
N GLU A 25 -14.34 -1.17 -6.95
CA GLU A 25 -14.74 -2.40 -6.26
C GLU A 25 -14.16 -2.45 -4.84
N LEU A 26 -12.87 -2.13 -4.68
CA LEU A 26 -12.22 -2.04 -3.37
C LEU A 26 -12.89 -0.98 -2.47
N GLY A 27 -13.19 0.19 -3.03
CA GLY A 27 -13.89 1.26 -2.32
C GLY A 27 -15.24 0.80 -1.77
N HIS A 28 -16.01 0.05 -2.57
CA HIS A 28 -17.30 -0.50 -2.13
C HIS A 28 -17.15 -1.56 -1.04
N GLU A 29 -16.21 -2.49 -1.21
CA GLU A 29 -15.92 -3.56 -0.24
C GLU A 29 -15.51 -2.97 1.13
N ILE A 30 -14.56 -2.05 1.13
CA ILE A 30 -14.08 -1.38 2.35
C ILE A 30 -15.20 -0.52 2.97
N SER A 31 -15.99 0.17 2.15
CA SER A 31 -17.13 0.95 2.65
C SER A 31 -18.20 0.10 3.34
N ALA A 32 -18.43 -1.12 2.84
CA ALA A 32 -19.34 -2.06 3.48
C ALA A 32 -18.79 -2.55 4.83
N ASP A 33 -17.52 -2.94 4.88
CA ASP A 33 -16.87 -3.47 6.08
C ASP A 33 -16.77 -2.46 7.23
N TYR A 34 -16.62 -1.18 6.91
CA TYR A 34 -16.48 -0.09 7.88
C TYR A 34 -17.72 0.80 7.99
N ARG A 35 -18.88 0.34 7.50
CA ARG A 35 -20.12 1.13 7.51
C ARG A 35 -20.43 1.71 8.89
N GLY A 36 -20.58 3.04 8.95
CA GLY A 36 -20.90 3.77 10.18
C GLY A 36 -19.74 3.92 11.16
N ARG A 37 -18.52 3.56 10.77
CA ARG A 37 -17.30 3.69 11.58
C ARG A 37 -16.32 4.64 10.89
N PRO A 38 -15.75 5.63 11.59
CA PRO A 38 -14.72 6.48 11.00
C PRO A 38 -13.45 5.65 10.73
N LEU A 39 -12.82 5.90 9.58
CA LEU A 39 -11.64 5.19 9.12
C LEU A 39 -10.45 6.14 8.98
N ARG A 40 -9.29 5.75 9.50
CA ARG A 40 -8.01 6.40 9.24
C ARG A 40 -7.29 5.67 8.12
N LEU A 41 -7.17 6.31 6.96
CA LEU A 41 -6.38 5.82 5.83
C LEU A 41 -4.94 6.30 5.99
N VAL A 42 -3.98 5.37 6.03
CA VAL A 42 -2.55 5.68 6.16
C VAL A 42 -1.82 5.25 4.89
N GLY A 43 -1.28 6.19 4.14
CA GLY A 43 -0.47 5.90 2.95
C GLY A 43 1.01 5.76 3.28
N ILE A 44 1.66 4.72 2.76
CA ILE A 44 3.11 4.56 2.87
C ILE A 44 3.80 5.33 1.74
N LEU A 45 4.58 6.35 2.09
CA LEU A 45 5.24 7.19 1.09
C LEU A 45 6.46 6.48 0.49
N LYS A 46 6.75 6.66 -0.80
CA LYS A 46 6.06 7.60 -1.72
C LYS A 46 5.02 6.93 -2.61
N GLY A 47 5.21 5.67 -3.00
CA GLY A 47 4.51 5.06 -4.14
C GLY A 47 2.99 4.93 -3.98
N SER A 48 2.50 4.73 -2.75
CA SER A 48 1.07 4.52 -2.50
C SER A 48 0.16 5.73 -2.79
N TRP A 49 0.69 6.95 -2.91
CA TRP A 49 -0.14 8.17 -2.82
C TRP A 49 -1.20 8.27 -3.93
N VAL A 50 -0.88 7.89 -5.18
CA VAL A 50 -1.84 7.95 -6.31
C VAL A 50 -2.96 6.95 -6.11
N PHE A 51 -2.60 5.73 -5.71
CA PHE A 51 -3.56 4.69 -5.38
C PHE A 51 -4.45 5.11 -4.21
N MET A 52 -3.85 5.57 -3.12
CA MET A 52 -4.54 6.02 -1.92
C MET A 52 -5.53 7.17 -2.23
N ALA A 53 -5.13 8.17 -3.02
CA ALA A 53 -6.00 9.26 -3.43
C ALA A 53 -7.16 8.79 -4.32
N SER A 54 -6.95 7.75 -5.13
CA SER A 54 -7.99 7.15 -5.97
C SER A 54 -8.97 6.32 -5.14
N LEU A 55 -8.47 5.57 -4.17
CA LEU A 55 -9.29 4.81 -3.23
C LEU A 55 -10.11 5.73 -2.32
N ALA A 56 -9.50 6.76 -1.72
CA ALA A 56 -10.16 7.66 -0.79
C ALA A 56 -11.42 8.32 -1.38
N ARG A 57 -11.40 8.66 -2.67
CA ARG A 57 -12.55 9.24 -3.39
C ARG A 57 -13.73 8.28 -3.58
N ARG A 58 -13.52 6.99 -3.36
CA ARG A 58 -14.50 5.90 -3.53
C ARG A 58 -15.00 5.32 -2.20
N LEU A 59 -14.45 5.80 -1.10
CA LEU A 59 -14.90 5.41 0.23
C LEU A 59 -16.12 6.25 0.61
N GLU A 60 -17.26 5.59 0.80
CA GLU A 60 -18.52 6.19 1.25
C GLU A 60 -18.59 6.22 2.78
N LEU A 61 -17.55 6.77 3.41
CA LEU A 61 -17.32 6.78 4.85
C LEU A 61 -16.75 8.13 5.31
N ASP A 62 -16.79 8.35 6.62
CA ASP A 62 -15.96 9.41 7.23
C ASP A 62 -14.50 8.94 7.28
N VAL A 63 -13.66 9.53 6.42
CA VAL A 63 -12.27 9.14 6.22
C VAL A 63 -11.35 10.30 6.57
N THR A 64 -10.38 10.02 7.43
CA THR A 64 -9.22 10.89 7.68
C THR A 64 -7.98 10.26 7.06
N VAL A 65 -7.03 11.10 6.62
CA VAL A 65 -5.83 10.65 5.91
C VAL A 65 -4.58 11.04 6.69
N ASP A 66 -3.59 10.16 6.70
CA ASP A 66 -2.25 10.43 7.21
C ASP A 66 -1.21 9.68 6.36
N PHE A 67 0.06 9.99 6.56
CA PHE A 67 1.15 9.40 5.78
C PHE A 67 2.31 8.97 6.67
N LEU A 68 2.79 7.75 6.45
CA LEU A 68 4.04 7.26 7.03
C LEU A 68 5.13 7.29 5.97
N GLY A 69 6.22 8.01 6.24
CA GLY A 69 7.39 8.03 5.37
C GLY A 69 8.43 7.02 5.85
N VAL A 70 8.82 6.08 4.99
CA VAL A 70 9.86 5.09 5.30
C VAL A 70 11.02 5.18 4.31
N ALA A 71 12.21 4.85 4.78
CA ALA A 71 13.38 4.65 3.93
C ALA A 71 14.10 3.36 4.36
N SER A 72 14.45 2.50 3.42
CA SER A 72 15.27 1.32 3.71
C SER A 72 16.62 1.74 4.29
N TYR A 73 17.16 0.96 5.22
CA TYR A 73 18.52 1.17 5.74
C TYR A 73 19.63 0.71 4.78
N ASP A 74 19.27 0.32 3.55
CA ASP A 74 20.12 -0.43 2.62
C ASP A 74 21.38 0.32 2.15
N ARG A 75 22.52 -0.08 2.74
CA ARG A 75 23.85 -0.06 2.12
C ARG A 75 24.39 -1.47 1.82
N SER A 76 23.61 -2.53 2.07
CA SER A 76 23.98 -3.94 1.88
C SER A 76 23.24 -4.58 0.70
N THR A 77 23.85 -5.62 0.13
CA THR A 77 23.39 -6.37 -1.06
C THR A 77 22.08 -7.13 -0.88
N GLU A 78 21.61 -7.32 0.36
CA GLU A 78 20.28 -7.87 0.67
C GLU A 78 19.55 -6.96 1.68
N PRO A 79 18.32 -6.51 1.35
CA PRO A 79 17.51 -5.74 2.29
C PRO A 79 17.09 -6.58 3.48
N THR A 80 17.48 -6.16 4.68
CA THR A 80 17.07 -6.78 5.96
C THR A 80 15.57 -6.59 6.21
N GLY A 81 14.94 -5.63 5.52
CA GLY A 81 13.56 -5.22 5.78
C GLY A 81 13.43 -4.17 6.88
N GLU A 82 14.53 -3.85 7.56
CA GLU A 82 14.55 -2.74 8.50
C GLU A 82 14.36 -1.44 7.73
N VAL A 83 13.42 -0.63 8.19
CA VAL A 83 13.15 0.70 7.62
C VAL A 83 13.28 1.78 8.68
N ARG A 84 13.82 2.92 8.27
CA ARG A 84 13.85 4.14 9.07
C ARG A 84 12.58 4.91 8.82
N ILE A 85 11.87 5.28 9.88
CA ILE A 85 10.79 6.26 9.81
C ILE A 85 11.42 7.63 9.51
N THR A 86 11.07 8.18 8.36
CA THR A 86 11.50 9.50 7.87
C THR A 86 10.44 10.57 8.10
N LYS A 87 9.17 10.17 8.15
CA LYS A 87 8.03 10.95 8.61
C LYS A 87 7.11 10.02 9.40
N ASP A 88 6.79 10.41 10.61
CA ASP A 88 5.78 9.72 11.42
C ASP A 88 4.37 10.28 11.13
N LEU A 89 3.36 9.60 11.67
CA LEU A 89 1.97 10.04 11.62
C LEU A 89 1.79 11.36 12.36
N ASP A 90 0.97 12.26 11.82
CA ASP A 90 0.71 13.56 12.45
C ASP A 90 -0.31 13.45 13.59
N HIS A 91 -1.17 12.43 13.56
CA HIS A 91 -2.18 12.20 14.59
C HIS A 91 -2.13 10.79 15.17
N SER A 92 -2.53 10.67 16.45
CA SER A 92 -2.66 9.36 17.10
C SER A 92 -3.69 8.48 16.37
N ILE A 93 -3.35 7.19 16.28
CA ILE A 93 -4.24 6.14 15.77
C ILE A 93 -4.80 5.24 16.88
N GLU A 94 -4.52 5.56 18.15
CA GLU A 94 -5.00 4.77 19.29
C GLU A 94 -6.53 4.68 19.30
N GLY A 95 -7.05 3.46 19.40
CA GLY A 95 -8.50 3.21 19.42
C GLY A 95 -9.24 3.51 18.10
N LEU A 96 -8.53 3.81 17.00
CA LEU A 96 -9.11 4.05 15.68
C LEU A 96 -9.11 2.80 14.80
N ASP A 97 -10.02 2.76 13.83
CA ASP A 97 -9.90 1.83 12.72
C ASP A 97 -8.92 2.38 11.70
N VAL A 98 -7.89 1.61 11.38
CA VAL A 98 -6.80 2.02 10.48
C VAL A 98 -6.76 1.09 9.29
N LEU A 99 -6.71 1.68 8.09
CA LEU A 99 -6.43 0.99 6.84
C LEU A 99 -5.11 1.52 6.27
N VAL A 100 -4.10 0.65 6.17
CA VAL A 100 -2.81 0.99 5.57
C VAL A 100 -2.86 0.73 4.07
N ALA A 101 -2.58 1.75 3.26
CA ALA A 101 -2.55 1.66 1.81
C ALA A 101 -1.11 1.60 1.29
N GLU A 102 -0.82 0.55 0.51
CA GLU A 102 0.47 0.30 -0.14
C GLU A 102 0.29 0.17 -1.66
N ASP A 103 1.28 0.56 -2.43
CA ASP A 103 1.29 0.34 -3.88
C ASP A 103 1.56 -1.12 -4.23
N ILE A 104 2.57 -1.75 -3.61
CA ILE A 104 2.97 -3.11 -3.91
C ILE A 104 3.38 -3.90 -2.67
N LEU A 105 2.78 -5.08 -2.52
CA LEU A 105 3.15 -6.05 -1.51
C LEU A 105 4.01 -7.17 -2.12
N ASP A 106 5.32 -7.03 -1.99
CA ASP A 106 6.33 -7.91 -2.62
C ASP A 106 6.89 -8.97 -1.65
N THR A 107 8.10 -8.80 -1.13
CA THR A 107 8.68 -9.72 -0.14
C THR A 107 7.91 -9.74 1.19
N GLY A 108 7.33 -8.59 1.56
CA GLY A 108 6.56 -8.39 2.79
C GLY A 108 7.38 -7.94 4.00
N ARG A 109 8.71 -7.83 3.89
CA ARG A 109 9.57 -7.47 5.05
C ARG A 109 9.30 -6.06 5.58
N THR A 110 9.36 -5.06 4.70
CA THR A 110 9.05 -3.66 5.05
C THR A 110 7.63 -3.54 5.60
N PHE A 111 6.70 -4.24 4.96
CA PHE A 111 5.29 -4.20 5.33
C PHE A 111 5.06 -4.79 6.73
N GLU A 112 5.64 -5.95 7.04
CA GLU A 112 5.61 -6.57 8.36
C GLU A 112 6.18 -5.64 9.45
N HIS A 113 7.30 -4.97 9.16
CA HIS A 113 7.89 -4.00 10.09
C HIS A 113 6.96 -2.80 10.34
N ILE A 114 6.40 -2.21 9.29
CA ILE A 114 5.44 -1.10 9.38
C ILE A 114 4.22 -1.49 10.21
N LEU A 115 3.65 -2.67 9.96
CA LEU A 115 2.51 -3.16 10.73
C LEU A 115 2.86 -3.36 12.21
N GLY A 116 4.08 -3.82 12.51
CA GLY A 116 4.59 -3.92 13.87
C GLY A 116 4.64 -2.56 14.58
N VAL A 117 5.19 -1.54 13.90
CA VAL A 117 5.23 -0.15 14.40
C VAL A 117 3.81 0.36 14.65
N LEU A 118 2.93 0.30 13.67
CA LEU A 118 1.57 0.83 13.77
C LEU A 118 0.73 0.10 14.83
N SER A 119 0.92 -1.21 14.99
CA SER A 119 0.26 -1.99 16.03
C SER A 119 0.63 -1.53 17.44
N ALA A 120 1.86 -1.06 17.65
CA ALA A 120 2.32 -0.56 18.95
C ALA A 120 1.57 0.72 19.40
N HIS A 121 0.97 1.47 18.46
CA HIS A 121 0.10 2.61 18.74
C HIS A 121 -1.34 2.21 19.12
N ARG A 122 -1.64 0.90 19.21
CA ARG A 122 -2.91 0.33 19.69
C ARG A 122 -4.16 0.84 18.95
N PRO A 123 -4.22 0.72 17.62
CA PRO A 123 -5.47 0.97 16.90
C PRO A 123 -6.54 -0.05 17.33
N ARG A 124 -7.81 0.32 17.19
CA ARG A 124 -8.95 -0.58 17.40
C ARG A 124 -8.96 -1.70 16.35
N SER A 125 -8.61 -1.38 15.11
CA SER A 125 -8.30 -2.37 14.08
C SER A 125 -7.20 -1.85 13.17
N LEU A 126 -6.35 -2.75 12.69
CA LEU A 126 -5.32 -2.46 11.70
C LEU A 126 -5.50 -3.43 10.54
N LYS A 127 -6.00 -2.91 9.42
CA LYS A 127 -6.13 -3.65 8.15
C LYS A 127 -5.28 -3.00 7.08
N THR A 128 -5.19 -3.68 5.94
CA THR A 128 -4.26 -3.37 4.87
C THR A 128 -4.90 -3.50 3.51
N VAL A 129 -4.55 -2.58 2.60
CA VAL A 129 -4.91 -2.64 1.19
C VAL A 129 -3.66 -2.42 0.35
N ALA A 130 -3.39 -3.36 -0.57
CA ALA A 130 -2.31 -3.25 -1.54
C ALA A 130 -2.89 -3.16 -2.95
N LEU A 131 -2.41 -2.22 -3.77
CA LEU A 131 -2.83 -2.18 -5.18
C LEU A 131 -2.32 -3.42 -5.93
N LEU A 132 -1.04 -3.74 -5.78
CA LEU A 132 -0.38 -4.88 -6.41
C LEU A 132 0.10 -5.87 -5.34
N ASP A 133 -0.05 -7.17 -5.61
CA ASP A 133 0.49 -8.25 -4.77
C ASP A 133 1.32 -9.21 -5.63
N LYS A 134 2.51 -9.58 -5.13
CA LYS A 134 3.41 -10.56 -5.76
C LYS A 134 3.64 -11.77 -4.83
N PRO A 135 2.68 -12.69 -4.71
CA PRO A 135 2.80 -13.85 -3.82
C PRO A 135 4.05 -14.70 -4.07
N SER A 136 4.52 -14.78 -5.33
CA SER A 136 5.71 -15.55 -5.71
C SER A 136 7.01 -15.04 -5.06
N ARG A 137 7.04 -13.79 -4.59
CA ARG A 137 8.20 -13.18 -3.92
C ARG A 137 8.09 -13.13 -2.40
N ARG A 138 6.96 -13.59 -1.84
CA ARG A 138 6.66 -13.56 -0.40
C ARG A 138 7.72 -14.33 0.39
N VAL A 139 8.31 -13.68 1.39
CA VAL A 139 9.24 -14.31 2.35
C VAL A 139 8.80 -14.18 3.80
N CYS A 140 7.89 -13.24 4.10
CA CYS A 140 7.26 -13.09 5.41
C CYS A 140 5.81 -13.60 5.38
N PRO A 141 5.22 -14.07 6.50
CA PRO A 141 3.85 -14.58 6.55
C PRO A 141 2.80 -13.44 6.59
N VAL A 142 2.94 -12.45 5.72
CA VAL A 142 2.06 -11.28 5.65
C VAL A 142 1.17 -11.32 4.40
N LYS A 143 -0.08 -10.89 4.55
CA LYS A 143 -1.06 -10.77 3.47
C LYS A 143 -1.79 -9.45 3.62
N ALA A 144 -2.13 -8.82 2.50
CA ALA A 144 -3.05 -7.71 2.52
C ALA A 144 -4.48 -8.21 2.77
N ASP A 145 -5.27 -7.48 3.54
CA ASP A 145 -6.70 -7.77 3.75
C ASP A 145 -7.49 -7.53 2.47
N TYR A 146 -7.10 -6.51 1.71
CA TYR A 146 -7.68 -6.16 0.42
C TYR A 146 -6.58 -6.07 -0.65
N VAL A 147 -6.79 -6.72 -1.80
CA VAL A 147 -5.83 -6.74 -2.90
C VAL A 147 -6.48 -6.19 -4.16
N GLY A 148 -5.83 -5.22 -4.81
CA GLY A 148 -6.22 -4.75 -6.14
C GLY A 148 -5.99 -5.84 -7.18
N PHE A 149 -4.73 -6.19 -7.41
CA PHE A 149 -4.31 -7.14 -8.44
C PHE A 149 -3.19 -8.04 -7.95
N THR A 150 -3.31 -9.34 -8.21
CA THR A 150 -2.18 -10.26 -8.13
C THR A 150 -1.44 -10.24 -9.47
N VAL A 151 -0.15 -9.93 -9.45
CA VAL A 151 0.67 -9.78 -10.66
C VAL A 151 1.86 -10.76 -10.66
N PRO A 152 2.37 -11.15 -11.84
CA PRO A 152 3.58 -11.96 -11.91
C PRO A 152 4.80 -11.20 -11.40
N ASP A 153 5.90 -11.93 -11.20
CA ASP A 153 7.19 -11.32 -10.88
C ASP A 153 7.84 -10.67 -12.11
N VAL A 154 7.34 -9.48 -12.45
CA VAL A 154 7.86 -8.62 -13.52
C VAL A 154 8.17 -7.23 -12.97
N PHE A 155 9.10 -6.53 -13.59
CA PHE A 155 9.35 -5.13 -13.25
C PHE A 155 8.14 -4.27 -13.66
N VAL A 156 7.64 -3.46 -12.73
CA VAL A 156 6.46 -2.57 -12.89
C VAL A 156 6.81 -1.16 -12.43
#